data_AF-B4KUB4-F1
#
_entry.id   AF-B4KUB4-F1
#
_cell.length_a   1.000
_cell.length_b   1.000
_cell.length_c   1.000
_cell.angle_alpha   90.00
_cell.angle_beta   90.00
_cell.angle_gamma   90.00
#
_symmetry.space_group_name_H-M   'P 1'
#
loop_
_entity.id
_entity.type
_entity.pdbx_description
1 polymer ?
#
loop_
_entity_poly.entity_id
_entity_poly.type
_entity_poly.pdbx_seq_one_letter_code
_entity_poly.pdbx_strand_id
1 'polypeptide(L)'
;MDDGLGFISKTIALKQRNPKLKVLAVVGGWNEGSTKYSAMAADPAKRATFISSTLAFIRQHGFDGLDLDWEYPGQRGGSSADRANFVTLLREIKEAFAPHGLELGIAVGASEASAAISYDIPAISEHLTFINVMTYDFHMAMDGYLGFNAPYPEVEKSIDYWLSQGAPAEKLILGIGFYGHSYQMADSSQNQPGAPCRGPGEAGPYTRERGFMGYHEICQKNWQTVFDGEKKSPYAFSGDQWIGYDNVQSIELKMQLVQSRNLGGAMTWSIETDDFRGLCGETYPLLKAMNRGLGVDVGNGGGSGGGGVTAAPTPKPTTTPTPTSTLAPTGTPTPTATAPPTPTPILTPTTTPTWSPTTTPPPTATQNCARDGFFMQEGDCNRFFRCVNGVRYNFTCPSGLYFDIKTNTCNWPSLVKCLY
;
A
#
# COMPACT_ATOMS: atom_id res chain seq x y z
N MET A 1 -4.27 -9.78 -17.99
CA MET A 1 -4.88 -8.50 -17.59
C MET A 1 -6.37 -8.57 -17.87
N ASP A 2 -7.18 -8.22 -16.88
CA ASP A 2 -8.65 -8.25 -16.85
C ASP A 2 -9.35 -9.63 -16.75
N ASP A 3 -8.72 -10.75 -17.14
CA ASP A 3 -9.28 -12.11 -16.98
C ASP A 3 -10.73 -12.31 -17.49
N GLY A 4 -11.18 -11.46 -18.41
CA GLY A 4 -12.56 -11.45 -18.92
C GLY A 4 -13.59 -10.83 -17.97
N LEU A 5 -13.17 -10.19 -16.88
CA LEU A 5 -14.03 -9.63 -15.83
C LEU A 5 -14.44 -8.17 -16.09
N GLY A 6 -13.79 -7.51 -17.05
CA GLY A 6 -14.10 -6.15 -17.48
C GLY A 6 -13.72 -5.08 -16.45
N PHE A 7 -12.81 -5.36 -15.52
CA PHE A 7 -12.28 -4.40 -14.56
C PHE A 7 -11.68 -3.16 -15.24
N ILE A 8 -10.93 -3.33 -16.35
CA ILE A 8 -10.36 -2.17 -17.04
C ILE A 8 -11.49 -1.28 -17.58
N SER A 9 -12.45 -1.87 -18.31
CA SER A 9 -13.55 -1.10 -18.88
C SER A 9 -14.48 -0.51 -17.81
N LYS A 10 -14.72 -1.22 -16.70
CA LYS A 10 -15.50 -0.73 -15.55
C LYS A 10 -14.81 0.46 -14.87
N THR A 11 -13.50 0.41 -14.66
CA THR A 11 -12.75 1.53 -14.08
C THR A 11 -12.76 2.73 -15.00
N ILE A 12 -12.53 2.53 -16.30
CA ILE A 12 -12.58 3.60 -17.31
C ILE A 12 -13.98 4.23 -17.40
N ALA A 13 -15.04 3.43 -17.23
CA ALA A 13 -16.42 3.93 -17.22
C ALA A 13 -16.72 4.89 -16.07
N LEU A 14 -15.92 4.93 -14.99
CA LEU A 14 -16.07 5.92 -13.92
C LEU A 14 -15.93 7.37 -14.42
N LYS A 15 -15.21 7.58 -15.54
CA LYS A 15 -15.11 8.89 -16.19
C LYS A 15 -16.45 9.41 -16.73
N GLN A 16 -17.42 8.52 -16.97
CA GLN A 16 -18.78 8.93 -17.37
C GLN A 16 -19.54 9.59 -16.20
N ARG A 17 -19.23 9.19 -14.95
CA ARG A 17 -19.79 9.79 -13.74
C ARG A 17 -19.06 11.07 -13.35
N ASN A 18 -17.74 11.10 -13.53
CA ASN A 18 -16.93 12.28 -13.27
C ASN A 18 -15.99 12.54 -14.47
N PRO A 19 -16.37 13.42 -15.41
CA PRO A 19 -15.54 13.73 -16.59
C PRO A 19 -14.19 14.38 -16.27
N LYS A 20 -13.97 14.86 -15.04
CA LYS A 20 -12.68 15.39 -14.57
C LYS A 20 -11.75 14.29 -14.03
N LEU A 21 -12.26 13.08 -13.80
CA LEU A 21 -11.46 11.94 -13.34
C LEU A 21 -10.45 11.54 -14.41
N LYS A 22 -9.19 11.37 -13.99
CA LYS A 22 -8.11 10.78 -14.79
C LYS A 22 -7.85 9.37 -14.28
N VAL A 23 -7.69 8.41 -15.18
CA VAL A 23 -7.38 7.02 -14.87
C VAL A 23 -6.10 6.63 -15.58
N LEU A 24 -5.05 6.30 -14.83
CA LEU A 24 -3.76 5.91 -15.39
C LEU A 24 -3.60 4.38 -15.31
N ALA A 25 -2.85 3.82 -16.27
CA ALA A 25 -2.38 2.45 -16.15
C ALA A 25 -1.12 2.44 -15.26
N VAL A 26 -1.02 1.48 -14.34
CA VAL A 26 0.17 1.29 -13.50
C VAL A 26 0.92 0.05 -14.00
N VAL A 27 2.25 0.11 -14.10
CA VAL A 27 3.08 -1.06 -14.39
C VAL A 27 4.30 -1.07 -13.47
N GLY A 28 4.54 -2.20 -12.81
CA GLY A 28 5.46 -2.22 -11.68
C GLY A 28 4.96 -3.04 -10.52
N GLY A 29 5.29 -2.55 -9.33
CA GLY A 29 4.92 -3.11 -8.05
C GLY A 29 5.92 -4.14 -7.54
N TRP A 30 5.98 -4.26 -6.22
CA TRP A 30 6.88 -5.12 -5.48
C TRP A 30 7.07 -6.52 -6.10
N ASN A 31 5.97 -7.19 -6.46
CA ASN A 31 5.96 -8.57 -6.96
C ASN A 31 6.51 -8.71 -8.39
N GLU A 32 6.57 -7.65 -9.19
CA GLU A 32 7.15 -7.73 -10.54
C GLU A 32 8.68 -7.82 -10.53
N GLY A 33 9.33 -7.44 -9.42
CA GLY A 33 10.78 -7.42 -9.27
C GLY A 33 11.45 -6.25 -10.01
N SER A 34 12.78 -6.16 -9.95
CA SER A 34 13.54 -5.05 -10.57
C SER A 34 14.33 -5.47 -11.84
N THR A 35 14.76 -6.73 -11.93
CA THR A 35 15.67 -7.20 -13.00
C THR A 35 15.11 -6.97 -14.42
N LYS A 36 13.81 -7.20 -14.64
CA LYS A 36 13.17 -6.99 -15.96
C LYS A 36 13.20 -5.51 -16.37
N TYR A 37 12.97 -4.60 -15.41
CA TYR A 37 12.99 -3.16 -15.64
C TYR A 37 14.40 -2.65 -15.88
N SER A 38 15.39 -3.11 -15.11
CA SER A 38 16.80 -2.79 -15.33
C SER A 38 17.25 -3.16 -16.74
N ALA A 39 16.95 -4.39 -17.19
CA ALA A 39 17.28 -4.86 -18.53
C ALA A 39 16.55 -4.07 -19.64
N MET A 40 15.30 -3.66 -19.42
CA MET A 40 14.53 -2.84 -20.35
C MET A 40 15.10 -1.42 -20.44
N ALA A 41 15.37 -0.78 -19.29
CA ALA A 41 15.86 0.59 -19.23
C ALA A 41 17.27 0.75 -19.82
N ALA A 42 18.12 -0.28 -19.71
CA ALA A 42 19.49 -0.25 -20.22
C ALA A 42 19.60 -0.28 -21.76
N ASP A 43 18.58 -0.75 -22.47
CA ASP A 43 18.64 -1.01 -23.91
C ASP A 43 17.67 -0.10 -24.69
N PRO A 44 18.16 0.81 -25.57
CA PRO A 44 17.32 1.71 -26.33
C PRO A 44 16.22 1.03 -27.16
N ALA A 45 16.49 -0.15 -27.72
CA ALA A 45 15.49 -0.89 -28.51
C ALA A 45 14.39 -1.48 -27.62
N LYS A 46 14.74 -1.94 -26.41
CA LYS A 46 13.77 -2.42 -25.43
C LYS A 46 12.94 -1.28 -24.87
N ARG A 47 13.55 -0.12 -24.57
CA ARG A 47 12.81 1.09 -24.17
C ARG A 47 11.81 1.50 -25.25
N ALA A 48 12.23 1.58 -26.51
CA ALA A 48 11.33 1.92 -27.63
C ALA A 48 10.16 0.93 -27.77
N THR A 49 10.43 -0.37 -27.59
CA THR A 49 9.40 -1.41 -27.61
C THR A 49 8.42 -1.25 -26.44
N PHE A 50 8.94 -1.03 -25.24
CA PHE A 50 8.12 -0.77 -24.05
C PHE A 50 7.22 0.46 -24.27
N ILE A 51 7.80 1.61 -24.65
CA ILE A 51 7.07 2.86 -24.87
C ILE A 51 5.95 2.70 -25.91
N SER A 52 6.27 2.09 -27.06
CA SER A 52 5.28 1.89 -28.13
C SER A 52 4.15 0.93 -27.71
N SER A 53 4.48 -0.16 -27.02
CA SER A 53 3.48 -1.11 -26.51
C SER A 53 2.57 -0.50 -25.43
N THR A 54 3.14 0.29 -24.52
CA THR A 54 2.40 1.00 -23.47
C THR A 54 1.47 2.05 -24.06
N LEU A 55 1.94 2.85 -25.03
CA LEU A 55 1.11 3.83 -25.72
C LEU A 55 -0.07 3.16 -26.44
N ALA A 56 0.18 2.02 -27.11
CA ALA A 56 -0.88 1.26 -27.76
C ALA A 56 -1.91 0.76 -26.73
N PHE A 57 -1.46 0.21 -25.60
CA PHE A 57 -2.32 -0.26 -24.51
C PHE A 57 -3.18 0.88 -23.91
N ILE A 58 -2.55 2.01 -23.58
CA ILE A 58 -3.23 3.20 -23.03
C ILE A 58 -4.35 3.65 -23.98
N ARG A 59 -4.04 3.78 -25.27
CA ARG A 59 -5.02 4.21 -26.29
C ARG A 59 -6.12 3.20 -26.52
N GLN A 60 -5.79 1.91 -26.54
CA GLN A 60 -6.75 0.82 -26.71
C GLN A 60 -7.80 0.82 -25.59
N HIS A 61 -7.37 1.06 -24.35
CA HIS A 61 -8.23 0.96 -23.18
C HIS A 61 -8.76 2.30 -22.67
N GLY A 62 -8.30 3.42 -23.23
CA GLY A 62 -8.78 4.76 -22.88
C GLY A 62 -8.22 5.30 -21.57
N PHE A 63 -7.04 4.85 -21.14
CA PHE A 63 -6.32 5.45 -20.01
C PHE A 63 -5.84 6.86 -20.36
N ASP A 64 -5.64 7.69 -19.33
CA ASP A 64 -5.19 9.08 -19.44
C ASP A 64 -3.68 9.24 -19.23
N GLY A 65 -2.95 8.15 -19.01
CA GLY A 65 -1.51 8.18 -18.79
C GLY A 65 -0.94 6.88 -18.22
N LEU A 66 0.31 6.95 -17.78
CA LEU A 66 1.08 5.89 -17.16
C LEU A 66 1.57 6.32 -15.78
N ASP A 67 1.49 5.43 -14.80
CA ASP A 67 2.26 5.50 -13.57
C ASP A 67 3.28 4.34 -13.57
N LEU A 68 4.57 4.65 -13.48
CA LEU A 68 5.62 3.63 -13.42
C LEU A 68 6.02 3.35 -11.97
N ASP A 69 5.85 2.11 -11.55
CA ASP A 69 6.13 1.66 -10.19
C ASP A 69 7.31 0.67 -10.18
N TRP A 70 8.46 1.13 -10.69
CA TRP A 70 9.67 0.32 -10.68
C TRP A 70 10.29 0.32 -9.29
N GLU A 71 10.21 -0.82 -8.60
CA GLU A 71 10.77 -1.01 -7.26
C GLU A 71 12.04 -1.89 -7.24
N TYR A 72 13.26 -1.35 -7.16
CA TYR A 72 13.64 0.04 -7.39
C TYR A 72 14.85 0.07 -8.35
N PRO A 73 15.05 1.14 -9.15
CA PRO A 73 16.25 1.32 -9.96
C PRO A 73 17.53 1.10 -9.13
N GLY A 74 18.43 0.23 -9.56
CA GLY A 74 19.69 -0.03 -8.86
C GLY A 74 19.57 -0.91 -7.62
N GLN A 75 18.38 -1.47 -7.35
CA GLN A 75 18.12 -2.34 -6.22
C GLN A 75 17.43 -3.64 -6.70
N ARG A 76 17.32 -4.64 -5.81
CA ARG A 76 16.55 -5.89 -6.04
C ARG A 76 16.92 -6.62 -7.35
N GLY A 77 18.22 -6.66 -7.66
CA GLY A 77 18.74 -7.27 -8.89
C GLY A 77 18.89 -6.30 -10.07
N GLY A 78 18.77 -5.00 -9.82
CA GLY A 78 19.13 -3.92 -10.75
C GLY A 78 20.63 -3.55 -10.71
N SER A 79 21.00 -2.55 -11.52
CA SER A 79 22.37 -2.06 -11.69
C SER A 79 22.51 -0.59 -11.29
N SER A 80 23.70 -0.13 -10.89
CA SER A 80 23.92 1.30 -10.59
C SER A 80 23.66 2.23 -11.79
N ALA A 81 23.77 1.71 -13.02
CA ALA A 81 23.42 2.45 -14.24
C ALA A 81 21.91 2.74 -14.35
N ASP A 82 21.07 2.01 -13.61
CA ASP A 82 19.62 2.18 -13.62
C ASP A 82 19.22 3.61 -13.23
N ARG A 83 19.97 4.28 -12.35
CA ARG A 83 19.69 5.68 -11.95
C ARG A 83 19.67 6.61 -13.17
N ALA A 84 20.64 6.49 -14.08
CA ALA A 84 20.72 7.29 -15.31
C ALA A 84 19.78 6.76 -16.41
N ASN A 85 19.65 5.43 -16.51
CA ASN A 85 18.74 4.81 -17.47
C ASN A 85 17.28 5.15 -17.17
N PHE A 86 16.92 5.33 -15.91
CA PHE A 86 15.58 5.69 -15.49
C PHE A 86 15.21 7.12 -15.94
N VAL A 87 16.13 8.09 -15.78
CA VAL A 87 15.98 9.44 -16.36
C VAL A 87 15.74 9.36 -17.87
N THR A 88 16.58 8.58 -18.57
CA THR A 88 16.49 8.39 -20.02
C THR A 88 15.15 7.80 -20.43
N LEU A 89 14.68 6.77 -19.72
CA LEU A 89 13.39 6.14 -19.96
C LEU A 89 12.23 7.13 -19.77
N LEU A 90 12.23 7.91 -18.68
CA LEU A 90 11.17 8.89 -18.40
C LEU A 90 11.14 10.01 -19.45
N ARG A 91 12.29 10.49 -19.89
CA ARG A 91 12.40 11.46 -21.00
C ARG A 91 11.75 10.92 -22.28
N GLU A 92 12.11 9.70 -22.69
CA GLU A 92 11.60 9.08 -23.91
C GLU A 92 10.09 8.79 -23.82
N ILE A 93 9.58 8.38 -22.64
CA ILE A 93 8.12 8.24 -22.42
C ILE A 93 7.44 9.60 -22.55
N LYS A 94 7.97 10.65 -21.90
CA LYS A 94 7.39 12.00 -21.95
C LYS A 94 7.31 12.55 -23.38
N GLU A 95 8.37 12.37 -24.16
CA GLU A 95 8.41 12.76 -25.58
C GLU A 95 7.34 12.03 -26.40
N ALA A 96 7.17 10.72 -26.19
CA ALA A 96 6.15 9.93 -26.88
C ALA A 96 4.71 10.28 -26.44
N PHE A 97 4.52 10.71 -25.19
CA PHE A 97 3.22 11.00 -24.61
C PHE A 97 2.73 12.43 -24.88
N ALA A 98 3.65 13.38 -25.06
CA ALA A 98 3.33 14.81 -25.24
C ALA A 98 2.33 15.10 -26.37
N PRO A 99 2.42 14.49 -27.58
CA PRO A 99 1.45 14.71 -28.66
C PRO A 99 0.03 14.23 -28.33
N HIS A 100 -0.12 13.40 -27.30
CA HIS A 100 -1.38 12.79 -26.89
C HIS A 100 -1.97 13.41 -25.63
N GLY A 101 -1.25 14.34 -24.97
CA GLY A 101 -1.68 14.94 -23.71
C GLY A 101 -1.82 13.91 -22.58
N LEU A 102 -1.00 12.86 -22.59
CA LEU A 102 -1.01 11.80 -21.58
C LEU A 102 -0.17 12.18 -20.36
N GLU A 103 -0.66 11.80 -19.19
CA GLU A 103 0.04 11.99 -17.91
C GLU A 103 1.16 10.95 -17.71
N LEU A 104 2.21 11.36 -17.01
CA LEU A 104 3.28 10.48 -16.57
C LEU A 104 3.56 10.68 -15.08
N GLY A 105 3.19 9.69 -14.28
CA GLY A 105 3.50 9.58 -12.87
C GLY A 105 4.52 8.48 -12.60
N ILE A 106 5.07 8.48 -11.38
CA ILE A 106 5.85 7.38 -10.84
C ILE A 106 5.53 7.19 -9.37
N ALA A 107 5.67 5.95 -8.88
CA ALA A 107 5.77 5.64 -7.47
C ALA A 107 7.24 5.45 -7.07
N VAL A 108 7.64 6.02 -5.93
CA VAL A 108 9.06 6.08 -5.52
C VAL A 108 9.24 5.73 -4.04
N GLY A 109 10.40 5.13 -3.74
CA GLY A 109 10.80 4.86 -2.35
C GLY A 109 10.93 6.16 -1.54
N ALA A 110 10.34 6.19 -0.36
CA ALA A 110 10.28 7.40 0.46
C ALA A 110 11.62 7.77 1.10
N SER A 111 12.30 6.79 1.71
CA SER A 111 13.47 7.05 2.54
C SER A 111 14.69 7.49 1.73
N GLU A 112 15.48 8.40 2.29
CA GLU A 112 16.78 8.83 1.74
C GLU A 112 17.67 7.63 1.36
N ALA A 113 17.72 6.60 2.21
CA ALA A 113 18.56 5.42 1.99
C ALA A 113 18.23 4.67 0.69
N SER A 114 16.95 4.64 0.30
CA SER A 114 16.52 4.05 -0.97
C SER A 114 16.62 5.07 -2.11
N ALA A 115 16.11 6.28 -1.89
CA ALA A 115 16.00 7.30 -2.93
C ALA A 115 17.36 7.76 -3.47
N ALA A 116 18.38 7.88 -2.61
CA ALA A 116 19.74 8.27 -3.01
C ALA A 116 20.40 7.27 -3.96
N ILE A 117 20.02 5.99 -3.88
CA ILE A 117 20.52 4.93 -4.77
C ILE A 117 19.81 5.03 -6.13
N SER A 118 18.50 5.22 -6.11
CA SER A 118 17.64 4.98 -7.27
C SER A 118 17.39 6.20 -8.15
N TYR A 119 17.44 7.41 -7.60
CA TYR A 119 16.86 8.57 -8.27
C TYR A 119 17.84 9.73 -8.45
N ASP A 120 17.85 10.28 -9.65
CA ASP A 120 18.32 11.64 -9.91
C ASP A 120 17.11 12.57 -9.82
N ILE A 121 16.81 13.03 -8.61
CA ILE A 121 15.55 13.70 -8.27
C ILE A 121 15.28 14.93 -9.14
N PRO A 122 16.23 15.86 -9.36
CA PRO A 122 16.02 16.97 -10.30
C PRO A 122 15.72 16.47 -11.72
N ALA A 123 16.52 15.55 -12.24
CA ALA A 123 16.42 15.12 -13.62
C ALA A 123 15.12 14.35 -13.92
N ILE A 124 14.68 13.46 -13.02
CA ILE A 124 13.39 12.76 -13.21
C ILE A 124 12.22 13.75 -13.11
N SER A 125 12.31 14.77 -12.26
CA SER A 125 11.25 15.76 -12.04
C SER A 125 10.94 16.60 -13.27
N GLU A 126 11.89 16.74 -14.21
CA GLU A 126 11.68 17.45 -15.48
C GLU A 126 10.67 16.75 -16.40
N HIS A 127 10.51 15.43 -16.26
CA HIS A 127 9.74 14.60 -17.19
C HIS A 127 8.35 14.22 -16.68
N LEU A 128 8.10 14.42 -15.39
CA LEU A 128 6.92 13.89 -14.68
C LEU A 128 5.82 14.95 -14.51
N THR A 129 4.58 14.50 -14.53
CA THR A 129 3.44 15.29 -14.07
C THR A 129 3.42 15.36 -12.54
N PHE A 130 3.60 14.22 -11.88
CA PHE A 130 3.61 14.09 -10.42
C PHE A 130 4.49 12.91 -9.97
N ILE A 131 4.85 12.89 -8.69
CA ILE A 131 5.71 11.90 -8.03
C ILE A 131 4.98 11.41 -6.78
N ASN A 132 4.53 10.16 -6.79
CA ASN A 132 3.90 9.50 -5.65
C ASN A 132 4.97 8.95 -4.71
N VAL A 133 5.24 9.66 -3.61
CA VAL A 133 6.23 9.20 -2.62
C VAL A 133 5.55 8.20 -1.69
N MET A 134 6.01 6.95 -1.69
CA MET A 134 5.45 5.85 -0.89
C MET A 134 5.85 5.97 0.58
N THR A 135 5.32 6.99 1.27
CA THR A 135 5.63 7.33 2.68
C THR A 135 4.89 6.43 3.67
N TYR A 136 5.08 5.12 3.49
CA TYR A 136 4.62 4.02 4.33
C TYR A 136 5.65 2.88 4.26
N ASP A 137 5.39 1.75 4.90
CA ASP A 137 6.30 0.59 4.94
C ASP A 137 7.64 0.88 5.63
N PHE A 138 7.66 1.85 6.56
CA PHE A 138 8.90 2.21 7.27
C PHE A 138 9.35 1.15 8.26
N HIS A 139 8.39 0.49 8.91
CA HIS A 139 8.65 -0.59 9.84
C HIS A 139 7.74 -1.78 9.59
N MET A 140 8.36 -2.97 9.60
CA MET A 140 7.69 -4.25 9.46
C MET A 140 8.23 -5.22 10.50
N ALA A 141 7.55 -6.35 10.70
CA ALA A 141 7.96 -7.36 11.66
C ALA A 141 9.37 -7.94 11.42
N MET A 142 9.91 -7.76 10.21
CA MET A 142 11.28 -8.17 9.87
C MET A 142 12.35 -7.34 10.61
N ASP A 143 12.00 -6.17 11.12
CA ASP A 143 12.87 -5.33 11.96
C ASP A 143 13.10 -5.95 13.36
N GLY A 144 12.25 -6.92 13.75
CA GLY A 144 12.35 -7.61 15.04
C GLY A 144 11.72 -6.87 16.22
N TYR A 145 11.11 -5.71 15.99
CA TYR A 145 10.42 -4.92 17.02
C TYR A 145 9.08 -4.34 16.53
N LEU A 146 8.21 -3.95 17.47
CA LEU A 146 6.92 -3.32 17.21
C LEU A 146 7.12 -1.91 16.63
N GLY A 147 6.73 -1.68 15.38
CA GLY A 147 6.94 -0.43 14.67
C GLY A 147 5.70 0.10 13.95
N PHE A 148 5.60 1.41 13.84
CA PHE A 148 4.52 2.04 13.07
C PHE A 148 4.74 1.86 11.57
N ASN A 149 3.67 1.62 10.81
CA ASN A 149 3.74 1.58 9.34
C ASN A 149 4.28 2.90 8.76
N ALA A 150 3.70 4.03 9.19
CA ALA A 150 4.00 5.35 8.64
C ALA A 150 4.08 6.44 9.72
N PRO A 151 5.06 6.39 10.65
CA PRO A 151 5.20 7.38 11.70
C PRO A 151 5.48 8.78 11.14
N TYR A 152 4.82 9.82 11.67
CA TYR A 152 4.86 11.18 11.12
C TYR A 152 6.28 11.75 10.98
N PRO A 153 7.19 11.62 11.97
CA PRO A 153 8.54 12.18 11.84
C PRO A 153 9.33 11.61 10.65
N GLU A 154 9.16 10.32 10.36
CA GLU A 154 9.81 9.62 9.26
C GLU A 154 9.17 9.98 7.90
N VAL A 155 7.85 10.17 7.87
CA VAL A 155 7.12 10.74 6.72
C VAL A 155 7.61 12.15 6.42
N GLU A 156 7.68 13.02 7.43
CA GLU A 156 8.16 14.41 7.29
C GLU A 156 9.61 14.45 6.80
N LYS A 157 10.50 13.66 7.41
CA LYS A 157 11.90 13.57 7.00
C LYS A 157 12.04 13.13 5.54
N SER A 158 11.21 12.19 5.09
CA SER A 158 11.25 11.70 3.71
C SER A 158 10.83 12.81 2.73
N ILE A 159 9.71 13.49 2.98
CA ILE A 159 9.27 14.61 2.14
C ILE A 159 10.31 15.74 2.12
N ASP A 160 10.85 16.11 3.28
CA ASP A 160 11.85 17.16 3.39
C ASP A 160 13.15 16.78 2.65
N TYR A 161 13.52 15.50 2.64
CA TYR A 161 14.63 15.01 1.81
C TYR A 161 14.35 15.22 0.33
N TRP A 162 13.21 14.76 -0.20
CA TRP A 162 12.85 14.92 -1.62
C TRP A 162 12.84 16.38 -2.05
N LEU A 163 12.28 17.27 -1.22
CA LEU A 163 12.32 18.72 -1.44
C LEU A 163 13.75 19.26 -1.43
N SER A 164 14.58 18.87 -0.45
CA SER A 164 15.98 19.32 -0.36
C SER A 164 16.85 18.87 -1.53
N GLN A 165 16.50 17.76 -2.18
CA GLN A 165 17.18 17.26 -3.38
C GLN A 165 16.67 17.90 -4.67
N GLY A 166 15.71 18.84 -4.61
CA GLY A 166 15.26 19.63 -5.75
C GLY A 166 13.99 19.13 -6.43
N ALA A 167 13.20 18.24 -5.81
CA ALA A 167 11.88 17.92 -6.32
C ALA A 167 10.96 19.16 -6.20
N PRO A 168 10.23 19.55 -7.26
CA PRO A 168 9.23 20.61 -7.18
C PRO A 168 8.10 20.19 -6.24
N ALA A 169 7.79 21.02 -5.24
CA ALA A 169 6.79 20.70 -4.21
C ALA A 169 5.42 20.39 -4.83
N GLU A 170 5.00 21.16 -5.83
CA GLU A 170 3.75 20.99 -6.55
C GLU A 170 3.63 19.68 -7.34
N LYS A 171 4.75 18.97 -7.55
CA LYS A 171 4.77 17.63 -8.16
C LYS A 171 4.85 16.50 -7.14
N LEU A 172 5.26 16.78 -5.90
CA LEU A 172 5.33 15.76 -4.85
C LEU A 172 3.94 15.45 -4.29
N ILE A 173 3.59 14.18 -4.27
CA ILE A 173 2.32 13.66 -3.77
C ILE A 173 2.64 12.75 -2.58
N LEU A 174 2.12 13.10 -1.40
CA LEU A 174 2.37 12.36 -0.16
C LEU A 174 1.55 11.06 -0.11
N GLY A 175 2.20 9.92 -0.01
CA GLY A 175 1.55 8.61 0.06
C GLY A 175 1.01 8.27 1.45
N ILE A 176 -0.22 7.78 1.53
CA ILE A 176 -0.87 7.31 2.74
C ILE A 176 -1.24 5.83 2.59
N GLY A 177 -0.78 5.00 3.53
CA GLY A 177 -1.21 3.61 3.60
C GLY A 177 -2.55 3.49 4.32
N PHE A 178 -3.58 2.98 3.65
CA PHE A 178 -4.88 2.63 4.26
C PHE A 178 -4.85 1.22 4.90
N TYR A 179 -3.69 0.87 5.44
CA TYR A 179 -3.39 -0.41 6.07
C TYR A 179 -2.39 -0.19 7.20
N GLY A 180 -2.18 -1.24 7.99
CA GLY A 180 -1.13 -1.28 9.00
C GLY A 180 -0.29 -2.54 8.88
N HIS A 181 0.88 -2.49 9.51
CA HIS A 181 1.70 -3.67 9.71
C HIS A 181 1.46 -4.27 11.08
N SER A 182 1.23 -5.59 11.11
CA SER A 182 0.93 -6.34 12.32
C SER A 182 2.10 -7.19 12.79
N TYR A 183 2.13 -7.45 14.10
CA TYR A 183 3.25 -8.07 14.79
C TYR A 183 2.71 -9.05 15.83
N GLN A 184 3.43 -10.16 15.99
CA GLN A 184 3.28 -11.02 17.16
C GLN A 184 4.27 -10.58 18.22
N MET A 185 3.79 -10.06 19.35
CA MET A 185 4.61 -9.59 20.46
C MET A 185 5.43 -10.73 21.07
N ALA A 186 6.66 -10.44 21.51
CA ALA A 186 7.46 -11.42 22.24
C ALA A 186 6.91 -11.68 23.65
N ASP A 187 6.40 -10.63 24.29
CA ASP A 187 5.75 -10.60 25.60
C ASP A 187 4.54 -9.64 25.52
N SER A 188 3.33 -10.14 25.75
CA SER A 188 2.09 -9.36 25.66
C SER A 188 1.99 -8.24 26.71
N SER A 189 2.81 -8.28 27.77
CA SER A 189 2.90 -7.19 28.74
C SER A 189 3.75 -6.01 28.24
N GLN A 190 4.50 -6.19 27.16
CA GLN A 190 5.35 -5.18 26.53
C GLN A 190 4.76 -4.75 25.17
N ASN A 191 3.75 -3.89 25.22
CA ASN A 191 3.00 -3.43 24.05
C ASN A 191 3.41 -2.04 23.53
N GLN A 192 4.43 -1.43 24.13
CA GLN A 192 4.97 -0.14 23.69
C GLN A 192 5.73 -0.27 22.35
N PRO A 193 5.70 0.78 21.50
CA PRO A 193 6.56 0.84 20.31
C PRO A 193 8.04 0.58 20.65
N GLY A 194 8.74 -0.17 19.79
CA GLY A 194 10.12 -0.59 19.99
C GLY A 194 10.30 -1.85 20.85
N ALA A 195 9.22 -2.41 21.45
CA ALA A 195 9.32 -3.70 22.13
C ALA A 195 9.62 -4.85 21.14
N PRO A 196 10.27 -5.94 21.56
CA PRO A 196 10.58 -7.06 20.67
C PRO A 196 9.33 -7.80 20.14
N CYS A 197 9.40 -8.26 18.90
CA CYS A 197 8.39 -9.12 18.28
C CYS A 197 8.99 -10.47 17.85
N ARG A 198 8.15 -11.49 17.72
CA ARG A 198 8.54 -12.83 17.20
C ARG A 198 8.45 -12.92 15.67
N GLY A 199 7.83 -11.92 15.05
CA GLY A 199 7.57 -11.91 13.61
C GLY A 199 6.19 -11.34 13.29
N PRO A 200 5.69 -11.58 12.07
CA PRO A 200 4.47 -10.96 11.58
C PRO A 200 3.25 -11.46 12.35
N GLY A 201 2.34 -10.52 12.63
CA GLY A 201 1.06 -10.82 13.26
C GLY A 201 0.18 -11.72 12.41
N GLU A 202 -0.89 -12.22 13.01
CA GLU A 202 -1.83 -13.11 12.35
C GLU A 202 -2.58 -12.41 11.21
N ALA A 203 -2.90 -13.19 10.19
CA ALA A 203 -3.53 -12.68 8.98
C ALA A 203 -4.97 -12.19 9.24
N GLY A 204 -5.35 -11.11 8.57
CA GLY A 204 -6.74 -10.63 8.54
C GLY A 204 -7.68 -11.58 7.79
N PRO A 205 -9.00 -11.53 8.07
CA PRO A 205 -9.98 -12.42 7.43
C PRO A 205 -10.15 -12.20 5.92
N TYR A 206 -9.85 -11.00 5.42
CA TYR A 206 -10.05 -10.58 4.03
C TYR A 206 -8.72 -10.48 3.27
N THR A 207 -7.72 -9.76 3.80
CA THR A 207 -6.41 -9.60 3.17
C THR A 207 -5.59 -10.89 3.19
N ARG A 208 -5.76 -11.71 4.24
CA ARG A 208 -5.17 -13.06 4.39
C ARG A 208 -3.64 -13.09 4.28
N GLU A 209 -3.01 -11.99 4.66
CA GLU A 209 -1.56 -11.85 4.69
C GLU A 209 -1.09 -11.64 6.13
N ARG A 210 -0.11 -12.43 6.58
CA ARG A 210 0.49 -12.23 7.91
C ARG A 210 1.30 -10.95 7.91
N GLY A 211 1.20 -10.17 8.97
CA GLY A 211 1.93 -8.92 9.10
C GLY A 211 1.28 -7.74 8.37
N PHE A 212 0.10 -7.91 7.78
CA PHE A 212 -0.61 -6.88 7.02
C PHE A 212 -2.10 -6.92 7.34
N MET A 213 -2.73 -5.74 7.41
CA MET A 213 -4.18 -5.63 7.60
C MET A 213 -4.69 -4.31 7.02
N GLY A 214 -5.73 -4.36 6.20
CA GLY A 214 -6.38 -3.14 5.69
C GLY A 214 -7.18 -2.44 6.79
N TYR A 215 -7.38 -1.13 6.71
CA TYR A 215 -8.14 -0.37 7.70
C TYR A 215 -9.52 -0.97 7.99
N HIS A 216 -10.22 -1.44 6.94
CA HIS A 216 -11.51 -2.14 7.08
C HIS A 216 -11.45 -3.37 7.99
N GLU A 217 -10.33 -4.06 8.10
CA GLU A 217 -10.13 -5.18 9.04
C GLU A 217 -9.73 -4.70 10.43
N ILE A 218 -8.88 -3.68 10.51
CA ILE A 218 -8.39 -3.11 11.77
C ILE A 218 -9.55 -2.57 12.59
N CYS A 219 -10.43 -1.76 11.97
CA CYS A 219 -11.49 -1.04 12.67
C CYS A 219 -12.64 -1.93 13.17
N GLN A 220 -12.81 -3.14 12.61
CA GLN A 220 -13.85 -4.09 13.03
C GLN A 220 -13.46 -4.90 14.27
N LYS A 221 -12.19 -4.89 14.66
CA LYS A 221 -11.66 -5.70 15.75
C LYS A 221 -11.75 -4.95 17.08
N ASN A 222 -12.01 -5.69 18.15
CA ASN A 222 -12.04 -5.16 19.51
C ASN A 222 -10.61 -5.11 20.09
N TRP A 223 -9.94 -3.99 19.84
CA TRP A 223 -8.58 -3.74 20.31
C TRP A 223 -8.54 -2.75 21.48
N GLN A 224 -7.46 -2.78 22.25
CA GLN A 224 -7.02 -1.58 22.96
C GLN A 224 -6.24 -0.70 21.98
N THR A 225 -6.62 0.57 21.86
CA THR A 225 -6.00 1.51 20.93
C THR A 225 -5.33 2.64 21.68
N VAL A 226 -4.12 2.99 21.25
CA VAL A 226 -3.34 4.10 21.80
C VAL A 226 -2.90 5.00 20.65
N PHE A 227 -3.01 6.32 20.85
CA PHE A 227 -2.44 7.30 19.94
C PHE A 227 -1.11 7.78 20.48
N ASP A 228 -0.03 7.54 19.75
CA ASP A 228 1.30 8.01 20.13
C ASP A 228 1.44 9.49 19.75
N GLY A 229 1.67 10.34 20.76
CA GLY A 229 1.75 11.79 20.58
C GLY A 229 3.01 12.26 19.85
N GLU A 230 4.13 11.53 19.96
CA GLU A 230 5.39 11.88 19.34
C GLU A 230 5.42 11.42 17.87
N LYS A 231 4.99 10.18 17.63
CA LYS A 231 4.90 9.57 16.30
C LYS A 231 3.64 10.00 15.53
N LYS A 232 2.70 10.68 16.19
CA LYS A 232 1.41 11.12 15.66
C LYS A 232 0.67 10.02 14.90
N SER A 233 0.76 8.80 15.41
CA SER A 233 0.26 7.59 14.76
C SER A 233 -0.41 6.68 15.78
N PRO A 234 -1.55 6.05 15.43
CA PRO A 234 -2.17 5.06 16.30
C PRO A 234 -1.45 3.71 16.23
N TYR A 235 -1.51 2.99 17.33
CA TYR A 235 -1.33 1.54 17.36
C TYR A 235 -2.44 0.88 18.16
N ALA A 236 -2.67 -0.39 17.90
CA ALA A 236 -3.70 -1.18 18.56
C ALA A 236 -3.19 -2.58 18.89
N PHE A 237 -3.66 -3.16 20.00
CA PHE A 237 -3.20 -4.47 20.46
C PHE A 237 -4.25 -5.24 21.27
N SER A 238 -4.13 -6.57 21.25
CA SER A 238 -5.01 -7.52 21.94
C SER A 238 -4.31 -8.87 22.05
N GLY A 239 -4.21 -9.43 23.26
CA GLY A 239 -3.41 -10.62 23.50
C GLY A 239 -1.94 -10.39 23.13
N ASP A 240 -1.39 -11.25 22.27
CA ASP A 240 -0.04 -11.14 21.72
C ASP A 240 0.01 -10.43 20.35
N GLN A 241 -1.11 -9.87 19.87
CA GLN A 241 -1.19 -9.22 18.57
C GLN A 241 -1.11 -7.70 18.71
N TRP A 242 -0.33 -7.06 17.84
CA TRP A 242 -0.11 -5.61 17.81
C TRP A 242 -0.12 -5.10 16.36
N ILE A 243 -0.62 -3.89 16.11
CA ILE A 243 -0.62 -3.28 14.78
C ILE A 243 -0.40 -1.77 14.84
N GLY A 244 0.52 -1.27 14.03
CA GLY A 244 0.75 0.15 13.79
C GLY A 244 0.15 0.54 12.45
N TYR A 245 -0.70 1.57 12.43
CA TYR A 245 -1.54 1.91 11.27
C TYR A 245 -1.85 3.42 11.21
N ASP A 246 -2.66 3.84 10.24
CA ASP A 246 -3.20 5.19 10.16
C ASP A 246 -4.70 5.23 10.47
N ASN A 247 -5.14 6.26 11.19
CA ASN A 247 -6.56 6.56 11.41
C ASN A 247 -6.89 7.98 10.90
N VAL A 248 -8.14 8.40 11.06
CA VAL A 248 -8.60 9.75 10.67
C VAL A 248 -7.71 10.84 11.26
N GLN A 249 -7.34 10.75 12.53
CA GLN A 249 -6.53 11.77 13.21
C GLN A 249 -5.10 11.84 12.66
N SER A 250 -4.41 10.71 12.45
CA SER A 250 -3.04 10.72 11.91
C SER A 250 -3.02 11.19 10.46
N ILE A 251 -4.03 10.84 9.67
CA ILE A 251 -4.19 11.33 8.30
C ILE A 251 -4.40 12.84 8.26
N GLU A 252 -5.28 13.39 9.11
CA GLU A 252 -5.50 14.84 9.17
C GLU A 252 -4.20 15.61 9.51
N LEU A 253 -3.36 15.07 10.40
CA LEU A 253 -2.03 15.63 10.68
C LEU A 253 -1.09 15.54 9.47
N LYS A 254 -1.13 14.43 8.71
CA LYS A 254 -0.35 14.30 7.47
C LYS A 254 -0.87 15.23 6.36
N MET A 255 -2.16 15.53 6.30
CA MET A 255 -2.68 16.53 5.36
C MET A 255 -2.23 17.95 5.72
N GLN A 256 -2.06 18.26 7.01
CA GLN A 256 -1.41 19.51 7.42
C GLN A 256 0.04 19.58 6.95
N LEU A 257 0.76 18.45 6.92
CA LEU A 257 2.11 18.39 6.34
C LEU A 257 2.08 18.73 4.84
N VAL A 258 1.15 18.14 4.07
CA VAL A 258 0.93 18.45 2.64
C VAL A 258 0.75 19.96 2.44
N GLN A 259 -0.12 20.59 3.23
CA GLN A 259 -0.35 22.03 3.16
C GLN A 259 0.89 22.83 3.55
N SER A 260 1.55 22.48 4.65
CA SER A 260 2.68 23.23 5.19
C SER A 260 3.90 23.25 4.27
N ARG A 261 4.05 22.22 3.42
CA ARG A 261 5.13 22.11 2.43
C ARG A 261 4.70 22.47 1.01
N ASN A 262 3.46 22.95 0.82
CA ASN A 262 2.88 23.25 -0.49
C ASN A 262 3.00 22.08 -1.49
N LEU A 263 2.78 20.85 -1.00
CA LEU A 263 2.84 19.67 -1.84
C LEU A 263 1.68 19.65 -2.85
N GLY A 264 1.86 18.95 -3.98
CA GLY A 264 0.86 18.83 -5.04
C GLY A 264 -0.41 18.07 -4.64
N GLY A 265 -0.36 17.30 -3.55
CA GLY A 265 -1.52 16.58 -3.01
C GLY A 265 -1.12 15.35 -2.20
N ALA A 266 -2.04 14.38 -2.14
CA ALA A 266 -1.83 13.11 -1.48
C ALA A 266 -2.33 11.92 -2.31
N MET A 267 -1.67 10.78 -2.15
CA MET A 267 -1.94 9.49 -2.78
C MET A 267 -2.33 8.50 -1.68
N THR A 268 -3.16 7.50 -2.00
CA THR A 268 -3.47 6.41 -1.07
C THR A 268 -3.16 5.05 -1.67
N TRP A 269 -2.53 4.19 -0.86
CA TRP A 269 -2.44 2.76 -1.08
C TRP A 269 -3.20 2.04 0.04
N SER A 270 -4.37 1.46 -0.18
CA SER A 270 -5.17 1.54 -1.40
C SER A 270 -6.65 1.73 -1.08
N ILE A 271 -7.41 2.19 -2.06
CA ILE A 271 -8.83 2.56 -1.87
C ILE A 271 -9.71 1.40 -1.38
N GLU A 272 -9.37 0.15 -1.74
CA GLU A 272 -10.08 -1.06 -1.29
C GLU A 272 -9.73 -1.50 0.14
N THR A 273 -8.68 -0.93 0.73
CA THR A 273 -8.29 -1.21 2.12
C THR A 273 -8.95 -0.25 3.13
N ASP A 274 -9.51 0.87 2.68
CA ASP A 274 -10.39 1.74 3.49
C ASP A 274 -11.69 1.01 3.88
N ASP A 275 -12.44 1.54 4.84
CA ASP A 275 -13.80 1.04 5.14
C ASP A 275 -14.81 1.50 4.08
N PHE A 276 -14.66 0.99 2.85
CA PHE A 276 -15.51 1.34 1.71
C PHE A 276 -16.98 0.90 1.88
N ARG A 277 -17.26 0.01 2.85
CA ARG A 277 -18.61 -0.46 3.18
C ARG A 277 -19.23 0.25 4.38
N GLY A 278 -18.47 1.02 5.14
CA GLY A 278 -18.94 1.71 6.35
C GLY A 278 -19.29 0.75 7.49
N LEU A 279 -18.61 -0.39 7.59
CA LEU A 279 -18.83 -1.37 8.67
C LEU A 279 -18.38 -0.86 10.04
N CYS A 280 -17.50 0.13 10.07
CA CYS A 280 -16.95 0.76 11.26
C CYS A 280 -17.53 2.15 11.54
N GLY A 281 -18.51 2.60 10.73
CA GLY A 281 -19.20 3.87 10.94
C GLY A 281 -19.67 4.52 9.64
N GLU A 282 -18.74 5.05 8.86
CA GLU A 282 -19.04 5.71 7.57
C GLU A 282 -18.24 5.08 6.43
N THR A 283 -18.72 5.21 5.20
CA THR A 283 -17.97 4.77 4.02
C THR A 283 -16.76 5.68 3.75
N TYR A 284 -15.64 5.07 3.39
CA TYR A 284 -14.40 5.76 3.02
C TYR A 284 -13.91 6.82 4.04
N PRO A 285 -13.84 6.49 5.35
CA PRO A 285 -13.51 7.44 6.39
C PRO A 285 -12.10 8.03 6.21
N LEU A 286 -11.13 7.22 5.78
CA LEU A 286 -9.75 7.69 5.60
C LEU A 286 -9.63 8.58 4.36
N LEU A 287 -10.26 8.21 3.24
CA LEU A 287 -10.29 9.05 2.04
C LEU A 287 -11.01 10.38 2.27
N LYS A 288 -12.12 10.37 3.03
CA LYS A 288 -12.81 11.60 3.44
C LYS A 288 -11.94 12.47 4.33
N ALA A 289 -11.17 11.87 5.25
CA ALA A 289 -10.20 12.60 6.07
C ALA A 289 -9.13 13.28 5.21
N MET A 290 -8.59 12.58 4.20
CA MET A 290 -7.66 13.17 3.23
C MET A 290 -8.31 14.36 2.50
N ASN A 291 -9.50 14.17 1.92
CA ASN A 291 -10.18 15.22 1.18
C ASN A 291 -10.49 16.46 2.03
N ARG A 292 -11.00 16.29 3.27
CA ARG A 292 -11.21 17.40 4.21
C ARG A 292 -9.90 18.13 4.51
N GLY A 293 -8.84 17.38 4.79
CA GLY A 293 -7.51 17.94 5.05
C GLY A 293 -6.91 18.69 3.86
N LEU A 294 -7.32 18.38 2.63
CA LEU A 294 -6.93 19.10 1.42
C LEU A 294 -7.89 20.24 1.05
N GLY A 295 -8.92 20.51 1.87
CA GLY A 295 -9.91 21.56 1.58
C GLY A 295 -10.87 21.20 0.43
N VAL A 296 -10.98 19.92 0.08
CA VAL A 296 -11.95 19.43 -0.92
C VAL A 296 -13.29 19.23 -0.23
N ASP A 297 -14.33 19.91 -0.72
CA ASP A 297 -15.70 19.75 -0.21
C ASP A 297 -16.22 18.33 -0.46
N VAL A 298 -16.23 17.52 0.59
CA VAL A 298 -16.84 16.19 0.62
C VAL A 298 -18.32 16.32 0.97
N GLY A 299 -19.10 16.91 0.06
CA GLY A 299 -20.55 16.96 0.20
C GLY A 299 -21.10 15.58 0.59
N ASN A 300 -22.10 15.56 1.48
CA ASN A 300 -22.66 14.39 2.18
C ASN A 300 -23.39 13.40 1.24
N GLY A 301 -22.69 12.89 0.23
CA GLY A 301 -23.23 12.12 -0.88
C GLY A 301 -23.22 10.63 -0.62
N GLY A 302 -24.22 10.14 0.14
CA GLY A 302 -24.68 8.75 0.06
C GLY A 302 -24.88 8.03 1.40
N GLY A 303 -25.95 8.37 2.11
CA GLY A 303 -26.41 7.62 3.29
C GLY A 303 -27.46 8.40 4.08
N SER A 304 -28.73 8.26 3.68
CA SER A 304 -29.85 8.84 4.42
C SER A 304 -29.97 8.17 5.80
N GLY A 305 -29.98 9.00 6.84
CA GLY A 305 -30.16 8.60 8.23
C GLY A 305 -30.10 9.84 9.13
N GLY A 306 -31.18 10.62 9.11
CA GLY A 306 -31.29 11.87 9.85
C GLY A 306 -31.10 11.69 11.36
N GLY A 307 -30.31 12.58 11.93
CA GLY A 307 -30.17 12.78 13.37
C GLY A 307 -29.33 14.02 13.58
N GLY A 308 -29.98 15.17 13.74
CA GLY A 308 -29.31 16.43 14.02
C GLY A 308 -28.46 16.28 15.28
N VAL A 309 -27.15 16.48 15.12
CA VAL A 309 -26.25 16.58 16.27
C VAL A 309 -26.29 18.03 16.73
N THR A 310 -27.18 18.29 17.68
CA THR A 310 -27.02 19.43 18.58
C THR A 310 -25.65 19.32 19.23
N ALA A 311 -24.87 20.40 19.16
CA ALA A 311 -23.58 20.50 19.82
C ALA A 311 -23.72 20.10 21.30
N ALA A 312 -23.07 19.01 21.69
CA ALA A 312 -22.92 18.66 23.09
C ALA A 312 -22.01 19.72 23.74
N PRO A 313 -22.37 20.27 24.91
CA PRO A 313 -21.59 21.30 25.55
C PRO A 313 -20.26 20.72 26.04
N THR A 314 -19.19 21.43 25.74
CA THR A 314 -17.83 21.19 26.20
C THR A 314 -17.82 21.05 27.73
N PRO A 315 -17.26 19.98 28.32
CA PRO A 315 -17.05 19.91 29.76
C PRO A 315 -16.10 21.05 30.17
N LYS A 316 -16.53 21.81 31.18
CA LYS A 316 -15.75 22.86 31.84
C LYS A 316 -14.41 22.28 32.35
N PRO A 317 -13.28 23.01 32.24
CA PRO A 317 -11.98 22.50 32.69
C PRO A 317 -12.01 22.16 34.18
N THR A 318 -11.70 20.92 34.52
CA THR A 318 -11.40 20.52 35.90
C THR A 318 -9.99 21.01 36.23
N THR A 319 -9.88 21.75 37.34
CA THR A 319 -8.63 22.34 37.83
C THR A 319 -7.62 21.24 38.18
N THR A 320 -6.49 21.25 37.48
CA THR A 320 -5.29 20.47 37.80
C THR A 320 -4.76 20.83 39.19
N PRO A 321 -4.44 19.87 40.07
CA PRO A 321 -3.78 20.17 41.33
C PRO A 321 -2.33 20.61 41.08
N THR A 322 -1.96 21.71 41.73
CA THR A 322 -0.63 22.32 41.76
C THR A 322 0.45 21.30 42.19
N PRO A 323 1.58 21.18 41.47
CA PRO A 323 2.69 20.36 41.93
C PRO A 323 3.40 21.02 43.12
N THR A 324 3.60 20.24 44.18
CA THR A 324 4.39 20.60 45.36
C THR A 324 5.88 20.71 44.99
N SER A 325 6.49 21.83 45.38
CA SER A 325 7.92 22.09 45.34
C SER A 325 8.71 20.94 45.99
N THR A 326 9.61 20.32 45.23
CA THR A 326 10.59 19.34 45.73
C THR A 326 12.00 19.85 45.43
N LEU A 327 12.86 19.69 46.43
CA LEU A 327 14.20 20.29 46.58
C LEU A 327 15.21 19.88 45.50
N ALA A 328 16.24 20.73 45.37
CA ALA A 328 17.36 20.66 44.43
C ALA A 328 18.11 19.31 44.41
N PRO A 329 18.64 18.87 43.24
CA PRO A 329 19.52 17.72 43.17
C PRO A 329 20.96 18.09 43.57
N THR A 330 21.52 17.29 44.45
CA THR A 330 22.92 17.33 44.87
C THR A 330 23.66 16.16 44.20
N GLY A 331 24.85 16.41 43.66
CA GLY A 331 25.90 15.40 43.48
C GLY A 331 25.89 14.59 42.18
N THR A 332 26.81 14.93 41.29
CA THR A 332 27.26 14.13 40.15
C THR A 332 27.98 12.85 40.62
N PRO A 333 27.64 11.64 40.13
CA PRO A 333 28.52 10.49 40.28
C PRO A 333 29.49 10.36 39.09
N THR A 334 30.75 10.10 39.41
CA THR A 334 31.87 9.81 38.52
C THR A 334 31.65 8.48 37.76
N PRO A 335 32.04 8.36 36.47
CA PRO A 335 31.92 7.12 35.72
C PRO A 335 32.91 6.06 36.22
N THR A 336 32.40 4.87 36.53
CA THR A 336 33.21 3.65 36.75
C THR A 336 33.37 2.92 35.41
N ALA A 337 34.59 2.48 35.12
CA ALA A 337 34.96 1.82 33.88
C ALA A 337 34.25 0.47 33.70
N THR A 338 33.59 0.29 32.56
CA THR A 338 32.97 -0.97 32.12
C THR A 338 34.04 -1.91 31.56
N ALA A 339 34.02 -3.18 31.99
CA ALA A 339 34.86 -4.25 31.47
C ALA A 339 34.53 -4.60 30.00
N PRO A 340 35.48 -5.12 29.21
CA PRO A 340 35.24 -5.46 27.81
C PRO A 340 34.27 -6.65 27.66
N PRO A 341 33.42 -6.66 26.62
CA PRO A 341 32.49 -7.77 26.39
C PRO A 341 33.22 -9.03 25.93
N THR A 342 32.84 -10.16 26.51
CA THR A 342 33.20 -11.53 26.10
C THR A 342 32.62 -11.83 24.71
N PRO A 343 33.35 -12.47 23.79
CA PRO A 343 32.83 -12.79 22.47
C PRO A 343 31.74 -13.86 22.53
N THR A 344 30.55 -13.53 22.02
CA THR A 344 29.42 -14.45 21.82
C THR A 344 29.73 -15.42 20.66
N PRO A 345 29.41 -16.73 20.78
CA PRO A 345 29.71 -17.70 19.73
C PRO A 345 28.92 -17.42 18.44
N ILE A 346 29.63 -17.49 17.32
CA ILE A 346 29.08 -17.43 15.96
C ILE A 346 28.20 -18.66 15.74
N LEU A 347 26.88 -18.45 15.60
CA LEU A 347 25.97 -19.48 15.11
C LEU A 347 26.06 -19.53 13.58
N THR A 348 26.49 -20.68 13.07
CA THR A 348 26.44 -21.07 11.66
C THR A 348 25.01 -20.97 11.12
N PRO A 349 24.81 -20.45 9.89
CA PRO A 349 23.49 -20.36 9.28
C PRO A 349 22.94 -21.77 9.04
N THR A 350 21.89 -22.11 9.76
CA THR A 350 21.09 -23.31 9.49
C THR A 350 20.21 -23.01 8.28
N THR A 351 20.35 -23.81 7.23
CA THR A 351 19.58 -23.73 6.00
C THR A 351 18.08 -23.83 6.30
N THR A 352 17.36 -22.74 6.03
CA THR A 352 15.90 -22.69 6.02
C THR A 352 15.35 -23.66 4.96
N PRO A 353 14.39 -24.53 5.28
CA PRO A 353 13.77 -25.38 4.27
C PRO A 353 12.96 -24.49 3.32
N THR A 354 13.36 -24.50 2.06
CA THR A 354 12.68 -23.82 0.96
C THR A 354 11.35 -24.52 0.72
N TRP A 355 10.24 -23.85 0.98
CA TRP A 355 8.93 -24.30 0.51
C TRP A 355 8.85 -24.05 -0.99
N SER A 356 9.11 -25.09 -1.76
CA SER A 356 8.67 -25.15 -3.16
C SER A 356 7.15 -25.25 -3.18
N PRO A 357 6.42 -24.49 -4.02
CA PRO A 357 5.04 -24.83 -4.32
C PRO A 357 5.06 -26.24 -4.91
N THR A 358 4.33 -27.16 -4.29
CA THR A 358 4.08 -28.48 -4.86
C THR A 358 3.41 -28.27 -6.21
N THR A 359 4.21 -28.33 -7.27
CA THR A 359 3.74 -28.45 -8.63
C THR A 359 3.06 -29.79 -8.71
N THR A 360 1.74 -29.76 -8.56
CA THR A 360 0.91 -30.85 -9.07
C THR A 360 1.30 -30.99 -10.54
N PRO A 361 1.65 -32.21 -11.03
CA PRO A 361 1.97 -32.39 -12.43
C PRO A 361 0.84 -31.80 -13.29
N PRO A 362 1.14 -31.23 -14.46
CA PRO A 362 0.10 -30.67 -15.32
C PRO A 362 -0.97 -31.74 -15.51
N PRO A 363 -2.25 -31.46 -15.19
CA PRO A 363 -3.29 -32.43 -15.41
C PRO A 363 -3.30 -32.76 -16.90
N THR A 364 -3.18 -34.07 -17.18
CA THR A 364 -3.20 -34.64 -18.51
C THR A 364 -4.34 -34.04 -19.32
N ALA A 365 -3.99 -33.40 -20.44
CA ALA A 365 -4.94 -32.73 -21.33
C ALA A 365 -6.06 -33.71 -21.73
N THR A 366 -7.23 -33.55 -21.13
CA THR A 366 -8.43 -34.33 -21.44
C THR A 366 -9.65 -33.41 -21.42
N GLN A 367 -9.67 -32.48 -22.38
CA GLN A 367 -10.83 -31.91 -23.09
C GLN A 367 -10.45 -30.53 -23.64
N ASN A 368 -10.52 -30.39 -24.97
CA ASN A 368 -10.42 -29.10 -25.62
C ASN A 368 -11.62 -28.24 -25.22
N CYS A 369 -11.35 -27.07 -24.66
CA CYS A 369 -12.39 -26.08 -24.42
C CYS A 369 -12.91 -25.54 -25.77
N ALA A 370 -14.23 -25.57 -25.97
CA ALA A 370 -14.85 -25.05 -27.19
C ALA A 370 -14.80 -23.52 -27.30
N ARG A 371 -14.68 -22.81 -26.17
CA ARG A 371 -14.53 -21.36 -26.09
C ARG A 371 -13.82 -20.96 -24.80
N ASP A 372 -13.20 -19.79 -24.82
CA ASP A 372 -12.60 -19.19 -23.62
C ASP A 372 -13.67 -18.68 -22.66
N GLY A 373 -13.36 -18.74 -21.36
CA GLY A 373 -14.27 -18.31 -20.30
C GLY A 373 -14.18 -19.18 -19.04
N PHE A 374 -14.97 -18.81 -18.03
CA PHE A 374 -15.16 -19.62 -16.83
C PHE A 374 -16.39 -20.51 -16.96
N PHE A 375 -16.33 -21.68 -16.34
CA PHE A 375 -17.38 -22.68 -16.36
C PHE A 375 -17.47 -23.37 -15.00
N MET A 376 -18.69 -23.60 -14.52
CA MET A 376 -18.92 -24.43 -13.34
C MET A 376 -18.54 -25.88 -13.64
N GLN A 377 -17.95 -26.57 -12.67
CA GLN A 377 -17.75 -28.02 -12.75
C GLN A 377 -19.11 -28.70 -12.59
N GLU A 378 -19.45 -29.57 -13.53
CA GLU A 378 -20.68 -30.37 -13.45
C GLU A 378 -20.64 -31.29 -12.23
N GLY A 379 -21.71 -31.27 -11.43
CA GLY A 379 -21.85 -32.06 -10.20
C GLY A 379 -21.10 -31.53 -8.97
N ASP A 380 -20.36 -30.43 -9.09
CA ASP A 380 -19.62 -29.85 -7.95
C ASP A 380 -19.57 -28.32 -8.03
N CYS A 381 -20.46 -27.66 -7.29
CA CYS A 381 -20.56 -26.20 -7.27
C CYS A 381 -19.41 -25.50 -6.53
N ASN A 382 -18.57 -26.23 -5.79
CA ASN A 382 -17.34 -25.69 -5.22
C ASN A 382 -16.19 -25.72 -6.23
N ARG A 383 -16.33 -26.42 -7.37
CA ARG A 383 -15.30 -26.51 -8.41
C ARG A 383 -15.71 -25.77 -9.67
N PHE A 384 -14.72 -25.22 -10.34
CA PHE A 384 -14.90 -24.54 -11.62
C PHE A 384 -13.64 -24.67 -12.46
N PHE A 385 -13.74 -24.36 -13.75
CA PHE A 385 -12.59 -24.35 -14.62
C PHE A 385 -12.61 -23.11 -15.54
N ARG A 386 -11.41 -22.69 -15.94
CA ARG A 386 -11.20 -21.62 -16.92
C ARG A 386 -10.60 -22.21 -18.18
N CYS A 387 -11.11 -21.77 -19.30
CA CYS A 387 -10.59 -22.07 -20.62
C CYS A 387 -9.86 -20.84 -21.17
N VAL A 388 -8.60 -21.00 -21.61
CA VAL A 388 -7.81 -19.95 -22.26
C VAL A 388 -7.07 -20.57 -23.43
N ASN A 389 -7.29 -20.06 -24.65
CA ASN A 389 -6.70 -20.59 -25.89
C ASN A 389 -6.87 -22.12 -26.04
N GLY A 390 -8.04 -22.64 -25.67
CA GLY A 390 -8.34 -24.07 -25.73
C GLY A 390 -7.77 -24.91 -24.57
N VAL A 391 -6.98 -24.32 -23.67
CA VAL A 391 -6.39 -24.99 -22.50
C VAL A 391 -7.28 -24.81 -21.27
N ARG A 392 -7.58 -25.93 -20.59
CA ARG A 392 -8.41 -25.98 -19.38
C ARG A 392 -7.57 -25.91 -18.11
N TYR A 393 -7.94 -25.00 -17.21
CA TYR A 393 -7.37 -24.83 -15.88
C TYR A 393 -8.44 -25.08 -14.84
N ASN A 394 -8.25 -26.04 -13.93
CA ASN A 394 -9.23 -26.39 -12.91
C ASN A 394 -8.95 -25.66 -11.59
N PHE A 395 -10.01 -25.22 -10.92
CA PHE A 395 -9.97 -24.47 -9.68
C PHE A 395 -10.99 -25.01 -8.67
N THR A 396 -10.81 -24.60 -7.43
CA THR A 396 -11.69 -24.94 -6.31
C THR A 396 -11.89 -23.68 -5.47
N CYS A 397 -13.14 -23.34 -5.19
CA CYS A 397 -13.48 -22.21 -4.35
C CYS A 397 -13.02 -22.47 -2.91
N PRO A 398 -12.71 -21.40 -2.14
CA PRO A 398 -12.47 -21.53 -0.70
C PRO A 398 -13.60 -22.30 -0.01
N SER A 399 -13.26 -23.01 1.07
CA SER A 399 -14.20 -23.82 1.83
C SER A 399 -15.48 -23.03 2.19
N GLY A 400 -16.64 -23.61 1.90
CA GLY A 400 -17.94 -22.99 2.15
C GLY A 400 -18.47 -22.05 1.06
N LEU A 401 -17.73 -21.82 -0.04
CA LEU A 401 -18.16 -20.98 -1.16
C LEU A 401 -18.44 -21.80 -2.43
N TYR A 402 -19.38 -21.32 -3.26
CA TYR A 402 -19.69 -21.88 -4.58
C TYR A 402 -19.30 -20.93 -5.70
N PHE A 403 -18.94 -21.45 -6.87
CA PHE A 403 -18.60 -20.63 -8.01
C PHE A 403 -19.87 -20.04 -8.65
N ASP A 404 -19.96 -18.71 -8.65
CA ASP A 404 -21.04 -17.96 -9.28
C ASP A 404 -20.65 -17.59 -10.71
N ILE A 405 -21.26 -18.27 -11.68
CA ILE A 405 -21.02 -18.02 -13.11
C ILE A 405 -21.46 -16.61 -13.57
N LYS A 406 -22.33 -15.93 -12.82
CA LYS A 406 -22.79 -14.58 -13.20
C LYS A 406 -21.76 -13.52 -12.86
N THR A 407 -21.08 -13.67 -11.73
CA THR A 407 -20.04 -12.75 -11.26
C THR A 407 -18.64 -13.24 -11.57
N ASN A 408 -18.50 -14.50 -12.00
CA ASN A 408 -17.23 -15.22 -12.18
C ASN A 408 -16.36 -15.21 -10.91
N THR A 409 -17.00 -15.37 -9.74
CA THR A 409 -16.33 -15.36 -8.43
C THR A 409 -16.87 -16.46 -7.52
N CYS A 410 -16.11 -16.82 -6.49
CA CYS A 410 -16.63 -17.66 -5.41
C CYS A 410 -17.50 -16.82 -4.48
N ASN A 411 -18.75 -17.25 -4.28
CA ASN A 411 -19.77 -16.53 -3.55
C ASN A 411 -20.46 -17.47 -2.54
N TRP A 412 -21.25 -16.89 -1.63
CA TRP A 412 -22.00 -17.66 -0.64
C TRP A 412 -23.03 -18.57 -1.32
N PRO A 413 -23.20 -19.83 -0.88
CA PRO A 413 -24.14 -20.79 -1.48
C PRO A 413 -25.56 -20.27 -1.65
N SER A 414 -26.03 -19.41 -0.74
CA SER A 414 -27.37 -18.79 -0.80
C SER A 414 -27.58 -17.84 -1.98
N LEU A 415 -26.50 -17.36 -2.60
CA LEU A 415 -26.51 -16.41 -3.72
C LEU A 415 -26.20 -17.08 -5.06
N VAL A 416 -25.73 -18.33 -5.04
CA VAL A 416 -25.32 -19.07 -6.24
C VAL A 416 -26.43 -20.02 -6.67
N LYS A 417 -26.83 -19.94 -7.95
CA LYS A 417 -27.69 -20.97 -8.56
C LYS A 417 -26.82 -22.18 -8.92
N CYS A 418 -26.62 -23.06 -7.96
CA CYS A 418 -26.05 -24.39 -8.19
C CYS A 418 -27.06 -25.22 -8.99
N LEU A 419 -26.70 -25.67 -10.19
CA LEU A 419 -27.62 -26.30 -11.14
C LEU A 419 -27.70 -27.83 -11.01
N TYR A 420 -27.21 -28.39 -9.89
CA TYR A 420 -27.10 -29.84 -9.68
C TYR A 420 -27.59 -30.25 -8.31
#